data_AF-A0A7S3LFB7-F1
#
_entry.id   AF-A0A7S3LFB7-F1
#
_cell.length_a   1.000
_cell.length_b   1.000
_cell.length_c   1.000
_cell.angle_alpha   90.00
_cell.angle_beta   90.00
_cell.angle_gamma   90.00
#
_symmetry.space_group_name_H-M   'P 1'
#
loop_
_entity.id
_entity.type
_entity.pdbx_description
1 polymer ?
#
loop_
_entity_poly.entity_id
_entity_poly.type
_entity_poly.pdbx_seq_one_letter_code
_entity_poly.pdbx_strand_id
1 'polypeptide(L)'
;SDVILQVLDARDPMNSRIHPKIEDMIRARPDKKMVLLLNKIDLVPKPVVQAWLTHLRRSVPALAVRADKIVERKTAKKSNGEDGDDDAVSMAVSTATSSKANDILGMEGLLQLLKNYARVHGKQKTKTTITVGIIGYPNVGKSSIINALKRTRAVGVSPRPGFTTCAQEVVLDRDVRLMDCPGVVFDDEAAWL
;
A
#
# COMPACT_ATOMS: atom_id res chain seq x y z
N SER A 1 10.17 8.68 -9.63
CA SER A 1 9.68 7.33 -9.28
C SER A 1 9.29 6.59 -10.54
N ASP A 2 9.68 5.32 -10.63
CA ASP A 2 9.37 4.39 -11.73
C ASP A 2 7.96 3.78 -11.57
N VAL A 3 7.53 3.58 -10.31
CA VAL A 3 6.19 3.10 -9.96
C VAL A 3 5.50 4.15 -9.09
N ILE A 4 4.21 4.39 -9.32
CA ILE A 4 3.36 5.27 -8.53
C ILE A 4 2.24 4.43 -7.92
N LEU A 5 2.18 4.43 -6.59
CA LEU A 5 1.12 3.83 -5.79
C LEU A 5 0.20 4.93 -5.29
N GLN A 6 -1.05 4.95 -5.77
CA GLN A 6 -2.05 5.88 -5.28
C GLN A 6 -2.94 5.20 -4.25
N VAL A 7 -2.92 5.71 -3.03
CA VAL A 7 -3.65 5.14 -1.90
C VAL A 7 -5.03 5.80 -1.80
N LEU A 8 -6.07 4.96 -1.81
CA LEU A 8 -7.48 5.32 -1.68
C LEU A 8 -8.04 4.77 -0.36
N ASP A 9 -9.03 5.45 0.22
CA ASP A 9 -9.79 4.95 1.37
C ASP A 9 -10.95 4.07 0.88
N ALA A 10 -11.04 2.83 1.34
CA ALA A 10 -12.07 1.88 0.89
C ALA A 10 -13.50 2.33 1.15
N ARG A 11 -13.71 3.23 2.14
CA ARG A 11 -15.03 3.76 2.47
C ARG A 11 -15.54 4.72 1.40
N ASP A 12 -14.63 5.44 0.76
CA ASP A 12 -14.93 6.42 -0.28
C ASP A 12 -13.75 6.57 -1.26
N PRO A 13 -13.57 5.60 -2.16
CA PRO A 13 -12.41 5.57 -3.05
C PRO A 13 -12.47 6.65 -4.13
N MET A 14 -13.65 7.17 -4.46
CA MET A 14 -13.79 8.19 -5.49
C MET A 14 -13.38 9.56 -4.97
N ASN A 15 -13.81 9.94 -3.77
CA ASN A 15 -13.40 11.23 -3.18
C ASN A 15 -11.96 11.24 -2.69
N SER A 16 -11.37 10.06 -2.44
CA SER A 16 -9.93 9.94 -2.12
C SER A 16 -9.04 9.74 -3.34
N ARG A 17 -9.61 9.80 -4.56
CA ARG A 17 -8.91 9.68 -5.83
C ARG A 17 -8.39 11.05 -6.26
N ILE A 18 -7.17 11.10 -6.79
CA ILE A 18 -6.60 12.34 -7.33
C ILE A 18 -7.30 12.73 -8.62
N HIS A 19 -7.22 14.02 -8.96
CA HIS A 19 -7.91 14.57 -10.13
C HIS A 19 -7.58 13.78 -11.43
N PRO A 20 -8.57 13.41 -12.26
CA PRO A 20 -8.37 12.59 -13.47
C PRO A 20 -7.27 13.09 -14.41
N LYS A 21 -7.18 14.40 -14.66
CA LYS A 21 -6.09 15.02 -15.47
C LYS A 21 -4.68 14.66 -14.98
N ILE A 22 -4.48 14.52 -13.66
CA ILE A 22 -3.18 14.16 -13.09
C ILE A 22 -2.89 12.68 -13.31
N GLU A 23 -3.91 11.82 -13.15
CA GLU A 23 -3.79 10.40 -13.48
C GLU A 23 -3.44 10.21 -14.96
N ASP A 24 -4.11 10.92 -15.87
CA ASP A 24 -3.85 10.86 -17.30
C ASP A 24 -2.43 11.35 -17.64
N MET A 25 -1.96 12.42 -17.01
CA MET A 25 -0.58 12.90 -17.17
C MET A 25 0.46 11.88 -16.66
N ILE A 26 0.16 11.14 -15.58
CA ILE A 26 1.06 10.08 -15.09
C ILE A 26 1.04 8.90 -16.07
N ARG A 27 -0.14 8.50 -16.54
CA ARG A 27 -0.35 7.36 -17.45
C ARG A 27 0.20 7.59 -18.86
N ALA A 28 0.22 8.84 -19.33
CA ALA A 28 0.82 9.21 -20.61
C ALA A 28 2.34 8.93 -20.67
N ARG A 29 3.00 8.74 -19.52
CA ARG A 29 4.43 8.43 -19.45
C ARG A 29 4.65 6.90 -19.49
N PRO A 30 5.23 6.34 -20.57
CA PRO A 30 5.35 4.88 -20.75
C PRO A 30 6.31 4.21 -19.76
N ASP A 31 7.28 4.97 -19.28
CA ASP A 31 8.30 4.58 -18.31
C ASP A 31 7.76 4.52 -16.87
N LYS A 32 6.59 5.09 -16.61
CA LYS A 32 5.96 5.08 -15.29
C LYS A 32 4.84 4.05 -15.25
N LYS A 33 4.78 3.29 -14.17
CA LYS A 33 3.65 2.39 -13.87
C LYS A 33 2.83 2.98 -12.74
N MET A 34 1.51 2.85 -12.85
CA MET A 34 0.57 3.36 -11.85
C MET A 34 -0.29 2.21 -11.35
N VAL A 35 -0.48 2.13 -10.03
CA VAL A 35 -1.31 1.12 -9.36
C VAL A 35 -2.10 1.79 -8.25
N LEU A 36 -3.39 1.48 -8.17
CA LEU A 36 -4.28 1.94 -7.10
C LEU A 36 -4.21 0.97 -5.91
N LEU A 37 -4.12 1.50 -4.70
CA LEU A 37 -4.17 0.76 -3.45
C LEU A 37 -5.42 1.16 -2.68
N LEU A 38 -6.40 0.26 -2.65
CA LEU A 38 -7.60 0.41 -1.85
C LEU A 38 -7.29 -0.01 -0.41
N ASN A 39 -7.09 0.96 0.48
CA ASN A 39 -6.69 0.74 1.87
C ASN A 39 -7.88 0.82 2.85
N LYS A 40 -7.70 0.32 4.08
CA LYS A 40 -8.73 0.26 5.13
C LYS A 40 -9.92 -0.65 4.78
N ILE A 41 -9.64 -1.73 4.04
CA ILE A 41 -10.64 -2.71 3.61
C ILE A 41 -11.34 -3.44 4.77
N ASP A 42 -10.78 -3.37 5.98
CA ASP A 42 -11.40 -3.83 7.23
C ASP A 42 -12.64 -3.04 7.63
N LEU A 43 -12.76 -1.78 7.17
CA LEU A 43 -13.89 -0.91 7.51
C LEU A 43 -15.10 -1.10 6.58
N VAL A 44 -14.98 -1.96 5.58
CA VAL A 44 -15.97 -2.10 4.49
C VAL A 44 -16.25 -3.58 4.24
N PRO A 45 -17.52 -4.01 4.06
CA PRO A 45 -17.85 -5.39 3.78
C PRO A 45 -17.13 -5.94 2.54
N LYS A 46 -16.68 -7.20 2.60
CA LYS A 46 -15.95 -7.86 1.49
C LYS A 46 -16.65 -7.73 0.12
N PRO A 47 -17.99 -7.89 -0.02
CA PRO A 47 -18.64 -7.73 -1.32
C PRO A 47 -18.48 -6.32 -1.90
N VAL A 48 -18.51 -5.30 -1.04
CA VAL A 48 -18.33 -3.89 -1.43
C VAL A 48 -16.88 -3.64 -1.86
N VAL A 49 -15.91 -4.20 -1.15
CA VAL A 49 -14.48 -4.14 -1.55
C VAL A 49 -14.29 -4.75 -2.94
N GLN A 50 -14.90 -5.91 -3.21
CA GLN A 50 -14.81 -6.55 -4.53
C GLN A 50 -15.51 -5.74 -5.64
N ALA A 51 -16.66 -5.13 -5.34
CA ALA A 51 -17.33 -4.22 -6.27
C ALA A 51 -16.45 -3.00 -6.61
N TRP A 52 -15.80 -2.41 -5.61
CA TRP A 52 -14.85 -1.31 -5.82
C TRP A 52 -13.65 -1.73 -6.65
N LEU A 53 -13.02 -2.88 -6.35
CA LEU A 53 -11.91 -3.39 -7.16
C LEU A 53 -12.33 -3.59 -8.61
N THR A 54 -13.50 -4.19 -8.85
CA THR A 54 -14.06 -4.39 -10.20
C THR A 54 -14.24 -3.05 -10.92
N HIS A 55 -14.75 -2.03 -10.24
CA HIS A 55 -14.91 -0.70 -10.81
C HIS A 55 -13.56 -0.02 -11.13
N LEU A 56 -12.64 0.03 -10.16
CA LEU A 56 -11.36 0.71 -10.28
C LEU A 56 -10.45 0.09 -11.36
N ARG A 57 -10.45 -1.25 -11.45
CA ARG A 57 -9.64 -2.04 -12.42
C ARG A 57 -10.00 -1.77 -13.87
N ARG A 58 -11.15 -1.15 -14.16
CA ARG A 58 -11.49 -0.68 -15.51
C ARG A 58 -10.54 0.41 -16.02
N SER A 59 -9.91 1.15 -15.10
CA SER A 59 -9.04 2.28 -15.43
C SER A 59 -7.56 1.99 -15.23
N VAL A 60 -7.19 1.50 -14.05
CA VAL A 60 -5.81 1.29 -13.61
C VAL A 60 -5.78 0.03 -12.74
N PRO A 61 -4.70 -0.79 -12.78
CA PRO A 61 -4.57 -1.93 -11.87
C PRO A 61 -4.79 -1.53 -10.42
N ALA A 62 -5.62 -2.28 -9.69
CA ALA A 62 -5.98 -1.97 -8.30
C ALA A 62 -5.81 -3.18 -7.38
N LEU A 63 -5.30 -2.93 -6.18
CA LEU A 63 -5.07 -3.91 -5.11
C LEU A 63 -5.76 -3.48 -3.82
N ALA A 64 -6.40 -4.43 -3.14
CA ALA A 64 -6.92 -4.24 -1.80
C ALA A 64 -5.84 -4.54 -0.76
N VAL A 65 -5.61 -3.59 0.15
CA VAL A 65 -4.62 -3.69 1.22
C VAL A 65 -5.21 -3.32 2.57
N ARG A 66 -4.64 -3.91 3.62
CA ARG A 66 -4.86 -3.50 5.00
C ARG A 66 -3.51 -3.14 5.59
N ALA A 67 -3.30 -1.85 5.84
CA ALA A 67 -2.16 -1.38 6.58
C ALA A 67 -2.46 -1.44 8.08
N ASP A 68 -2.21 -2.59 8.69
CA ASP A 68 -2.26 -2.70 10.15
C ASP A 68 -1.15 -1.82 10.75
N LYS A 69 -1.46 -1.13 11.86
CA LYS A 69 -0.39 -0.56 12.69
C LYS A 69 0.49 -1.73 13.07
N ILE A 70 1.80 -1.60 12.86
CA ILE A 70 2.74 -2.57 13.45
C ILE A 70 2.55 -2.46 14.96
N VAL A 71 1.76 -3.38 15.48
CA VAL A 71 1.78 -3.78 16.87
C VAL A 71 3.17 -4.34 17.01
N GLU A 72 3.99 -3.67 17.82
CA GLU A 72 5.21 -4.26 18.32
C GLU A 72 4.80 -5.64 18.83
N ARG A 73 5.17 -6.69 18.11
CA ARG A 73 5.19 -8.01 18.72
C ARG A 73 6.17 -7.84 19.86
N LYS A 74 5.66 -7.55 21.06
CA LYS A 74 6.37 -7.86 22.29
C LYS A 74 6.70 -9.33 22.09
N THR A 75 7.97 -9.62 21.80
CA THR A 75 8.51 -10.96 22.00
C THR A 75 8.21 -11.25 23.46
N ALA A 76 7.12 -11.99 23.69
CA ALA A 76 6.82 -12.53 24.99
C ALA A 76 8.02 -13.40 25.34
N LYS A 77 8.88 -12.86 26.19
CA LYS A 77 9.94 -13.61 26.86
C LYS A 77 9.20 -14.66 27.68
N LYS A 78 9.17 -15.89 27.17
CA LYS A 78 8.59 -17.06 27.83
C LYS A 78 9.44 -17.32 29.07
N SER A 79 9.03 -16.79 30.22
CA SER A 79 9.48 -17.26 31.53
C SER A 79 8.66 -18.49 31.88
N ASN A 80 9.33 -19.61 32.13
CA ASN A 80 8.73 -20.88 32.54
C ASN A 80 7.81 -20.72 33.76
N GLY A 81 6.64 -21.37 33.68
CA GLY A 81 5.69 -21.58 34.76
C GLY A 81 4.55 -22.44 34.20
N GLU A 82 4.32 -23.59 34.82
CA GLU A 82 3.56 -24.75 34.34
C GLU A 82 2.04 -24.64 34.61
N ASP A 83 1.30 -25.54 33.94
CA ASP A 83 -0.05 -26.05 34.18
C ASP A 83 -1.31 -25.30 33.66
N GLY A 84 -2.10 -26.03 32.85
CA GLY A 84 -3.55 -25.86 32.74
C GLY A 84 -4.10 -25.60 31.33
N ASP A 85 -4.95 -26.51 30.86
CA ASP A 85 -5.50 -26.71 29.52
C ASP A 85 -6.49 -25.65 28.96
N ASP A 86 -6.70 -25.79 27.65
CA ASP A 86 -7.82 -25.36 26.79
C ASP A 86 -7.74 -24.05 25.97
N ASP A 87 -8.06 -24.21 24.67
CA ASP A 87 -8.11 -23.26 23.55
C ASP A 87 -6.84 -23.05 22.70
N ALA A 88 -6.32 -24.18 22.20
CA ALA A 88 -5.38 -24.24 21.09
C ALA A 88 -6.09 -24.29 19.72
N VAL A 89 -6.04 -23.21 18.92
CA VAL A 89 -5.76 -23.29 17.46
C VAL A 89 -5.11 -21.97 16.99
N SER A 90 -3.78 -21.86 17.09
CA SER A 90 -3.01 -20.99 16.19
C SER A 90 -2.17 -21.87 15.29
N MET A 91 -2.82 -22.36 14.24
CA MET A 91 -2.25 -23.33 13.32
C MET A 91 -1.19 -22.65 12.45
N ALA A 92 0.03 -23.18 12.55
CA ALA A 92 1.14 -22.85 11.70
C ALA A 92 0.95 -23.44 10.28
N VAL A 93 1.66 -22.84 9.31
CA VAL A 93 2.00 -23.40 7.97
C VAL A 93 0.83 -23.33 6.96
N SER A 94 0.98 -22.71 5.80
CA SER A 94 1.50 -23.45 4.64
C SER A 94 1.99 -22.56 3.50
N THR A 95 3.21 -22.89 3.08
CA THR A 95 3.76 -22.72 1.74
C THR A 95 2.78 -23.24 0.68
N ALA A 96 2.47 -22.37 -0.29
CA ALA A 96 2.00 -22.63 -1.67
C ALA A 96 0.99 -23.79 -1.92
N THR A 97 -0.25 -23.46 -2.34
CA THR A 97 -0.68 -23.34 -3.75
C THR A 97 -2.21 -23.51 -3.90
N SER A 98 -2.84 -22.54 -4.55
CA SER A 98 -4.06 -22.62 -5.39
C SER A 98 -5.45 -22.85 -4.76
N SER A 99 -6.26 -21.78 -4.73
CA SER A 99 -7.62 -21.80 -5.27
C SER A 99 -8.07 -20.38 -5.65
N LYS A 100 -8.83 -20.29 -6.75
CA LYS A 100 -9.12 -19.08 -7.53
C LYS A 100 -10.09 -18.09 -6.85
N ALA A 101 -9.84 -16.80 -7.13
CA ALA A 101 -10.76 -15.66 -7.16
C ALA A 101 -11.43 -15.17 -5.85
N ASN A 102 -10.85 -14.13 -5.24
CA ASN A 102 -11.48 -12.79 -5.11
C ASN A 102 -10.59 -11.89 -4.21
N ASP A 103 -9.71 -11.15 -4.89
CA ASP A 103 -8.46 -10.59 -4.39
C ASP A 103 -8.57 -9.69 -3.16
N ILE A 104 -8.18 -10.21 -2.01
CA ILE A 104 -7.58 -9.43 -0.93
C ILE A 104 -6.11 -9.83 -0.91
N LEU A 105 -5.30 -9.22 -1.77
CA LEU A 105 -3.91 -9.63 -1.99
C LEU A 105 -3.00 -9.33 -0.79
N GLY A 106 -3.49 -8.57 0.20
CA GLY A 106 -2.75 -8.24 1.41
C GLY A 106 -1.46 -7.46 1.12
N MET A 107 -0.69 -7.22 2.17
CA MET A 107 0.60 -6.51 2.04
C MET A 107 1.67 -7.35 1.33
N GLU A 108 1.61 -8.67 1.42
CA GLU A 108 2.57 -9.57 0.79
C GLU A 108 2.43 -9.58 -0.74
N GLY A 109 1.19 -9.55 -1.26
CA GLY A 109 0.95 -9.44 -2.69
C GLY A 109 1.49 -8.13 -3.28
N LEU A 110 1.38 -7.02 -2.53
CA LEU A 110 1.99 -5.75 -2.92
C LEU A 110 3.53 -5.84 -2.94
N LEU A 111 4.16 -6.44 -1.93
CA LEU A 111 5.61 -6.62 -1.88
C LEU A 111 6.10 -7.47 -3.07
N GLN A 112 5.39 -8.56 -3.37
CA GLN A 112 5.70 -9.43 -4.50
C GLN A 112 5.57 -8.68 -5.84
N LEU A 113 4.54 -7.86 -5.99
CA LEU A 113 4.36 -7.02 -7.19
C LEU A 113 5.53 -6.04 -7.37
N LEU A 114 5.96 -5.37 -6.29
CA LEU A 114 7.10 -4.44 -6.34
C LEU A 114 8.41 -5.16 -6.69
N LYS A 115 8.66 -6.34 -6.12
CA LYS A 115 9.83 -7.16 -6.46
C LYS A 115 9.80 -7.61 -7.92
N ASN A 116 8.63 -7.95 -8.45
CA ASN A 116 8.48 -8.29 -9.86
C ASN A 116 8.80 -7.10 -10.77
N TYR A 117 8.32 -5.90 -10.42
CA TYR A 117 8.71 -4.69 -11.13
C TYR A 117 10.22 -4.44 -11.06
N ALA A 118 10.84 -4.61 -9.90
CA ALA A 118 12.28 -4.45 -9.73
C ALA A 118 13.08 -5.39 -10.65
N ARG A 119 12.69 -6.66 -10.72
CA ARG A 119 13.32 -7.67 -11.60
C ARG A 119 13.20 -7.35 -13.08
N VAL A 120 12.03 -6.90 -13.53
CA VAL A 120 11.81 -6.51 -14.94
C VAL A 120 12.61 -5.26 -15.28
N HIS A 121 12.62 -4.29 -14.37
CA HIS A 121 13.30 -3.01 -14.57
C HIS A 121 14.82 -3.16 -14.63
N GLY A 122 15.40 -4.05 -13.81
CA GLY A 122 16.84 -4.37 -13.82
C GLY A 122 17.33 -5.07 -15.08
N LYS A 123 16.44 -5.68 -15.88
CA LYS A 123 16.78 -6.25 -17.20
C LYS A 123 16.75 -5.22 -18.34
N GLN A 124 16.02 -4.12 -18.17
CA GLN A 124 15.77 -3.14 -19.24
C GLN A 124 16.57 -1.83 -19.09
N LYS A 125 17.07 -1.52 -17.88
CA LYS A 125 17.82 -0.29 -17.60
C LYS A 125 19.10 -0.60 -16.82
N THR A 126 20.09 0.27 -16.94
CA THR A 126 21.36 0.26 -16.17
C THR A 126 21.16 0.48 -14.67
N LYS A 127 19.97 0.91 -14.25
CA LYS A 127 19.63 1.19 -12.85
C LYS A 127 19.09 -0.08 -12.18
N THR A 128 19.82 -0.58 -11.18
CA THR A 128 19.51 -1.80 -10.42
C THR A 128 18.35 -1.66 -9.43
N THR A 129 17.90 -0.43 -9.15
CA THR A 129 16.91 -0.15 -8.11
C THR A 129 15.71 0.62 -8.66
N ILE A 130 14.50 0.23 -8.24
CA ILE A 130 13.26 0.95 -8.55
C ILE A 130 12.92 1.93 -7.43
N THR A 131 12.41 3.09 -7.82
CA THR A 131 11.85 4.07 -6.90
C THR A 131 10.32 4.07 -7.00
N VAL A 132 9.64 3.85 -5.88
CA VAL A 132 8.19 3.76 -5.79
C VAL A 132 7.66 5.00 -5.07
N GLY A 133 6.86 5.83 -5.75
CA GLY A 133 6.21 6.99 -5.15
C GLY A 133 4.85 6.63 -4.56
N ILE A 134 4.56 7.04 -3.33
CA ILE A 134 3.26 6.81 -2.69
C ILE A 134 2.53 8.15 -2.58
N ILE A 135 1.38 8.24 -3.23
CA ILE A 135 0.55 9.46 -3.30
C ILE A 135 -0.88 9.19 -2.81
N GLY A 136 -1.62 10.25 -2.49
CA GLY A 136 -3.01 10.18 -2.05
C GLY A 136 -3.35 11.21 -0.98
N TYR A 137 -4.63 11.34 -0.68
CA TYR A 137 -5.17 12.33 0.25
C TYR A 137 -4.58 12.19 1.67
N PRO A 138 -4.64 13.23 2.51
CA PRO A 138 -4.32 13.11 3.93
C PRO A 138 -5.08 11.95 4.59
N ASN A 139 -4.46 11.28 5.57
CA ASN A 139 -5.09 10.24 6.40
C ASN A 139 -5.63 8.96 5.70
N VAL A 140 -5.38 8.77 4.39
CA VAL A 140 -5.71 7.50 3.69
C VAL A 140 -4.84 6.32 4.13
N GLY A 141 -3.72 6.59 4.82
CA GLY A 141 -2.83 5.57 5.39
C GLY A 141 -1.54 5.30 4.61
N LYS A 142 -1.03 6.27 3.84
CA LYS A 142 0.24 6.19 3.09
C LYS A 142 1.43 5.75 3.97
N SER A 143 1.72 6.49 5.03
CA SER A 143 2.83 6.19 5.94
C SER A 143 2.61 4.88 6.73
N SER A 144 1.35 4.49 6.97
CA SER A 144 1.04 3.16 7.53
C SER A 144 1.39 2.02 6.56
N ILE A 145 1.11 2.18 5.26
CA ILE A 145 1.49 1.21 4.22
C ILE A 145 3.01 1.09 4.15
N ILE A 146 3.75 2.19 4.25
CA ILE A 146 5.23 2.18 4.25
C ILE A 146 5.77 1.38 5.42
N ASN A 147 5.28 1.67 6.64
CA ASN A 147 5.67 0.93 7.82
C ASN A 147 5.32 -0.56 7.66
N ALA A 148 4.10 -0.88 7.21
CA ALA A 148 3.67 -2.26 7.00
C ALA A 148 4.54 -3.00 5.97
N LEU A 149 4.95 -2.35 4.87
CA LEU A 149 5.91 -2.91 3.91
C LEU A 149 7.28 -3.11 4.52
N LYS A 150 7.78 -2.12 5.28
CA LYS A 150 9.11 -2.19 5.90
C LYS A 150 9.16 -3.18 7.07
N ARG A 151 8.01 -3.54 7.63
CA ARG A 151 7.85 -4.34 8.85
C ARG A 151 8.53 -3.71 10.09
N THR A 152 8.82 -2.42 10.02
CA THR A 152 9.36 -1.60 11.13
C THR A 152 8.74 -0.20 11.10
N ARG A 153 8.85 0.55 12.20
CA ARG A 153 8.43 1.96 12.25
C ARG A 153 9.52 2.85 11.64
N ALA A 154 9.56 2.92 10.30
CA ALA A 154 10.50 3.76 9.57
C ALA A 154 10.02 5.22 9.48
N VAL A 155 8.71 5.43 9.44
CA VAL A 155 8.09 6.76 9.31
C VAL A 155 7.09 6.99 10.44
N GLY A 156 7.02 8.20 10.95
CA GLY A 156 5.98 8.56 11.93
C GLY A 156 4.59 8.44 11.30
N VAL A 157 3.59 8.11 12.12
CA VAL A 157 2.18 8.07 11.70
C VAL A 157 1.31 8.80 12.72
N SER A 158 0.37 9.60 12.24
CA SER A 158 -0.62 10.29 13.08
C SER A 158 -1.94 10.41 12.34
N PRO A 159 -3.09 10.38 13.05
CA PRO A 159 -4.39 10.69 12.47
C PRO A 159 -4.57 12.19 12.18
N ARG A 160 -3.67 13.07 12.64
CA ARG A 160 -3.73 14.51 12.35
C ARG A 160 -3.32 14.76 10.89
N PRO A 161 -4.15 15.43 10.07
CA PRO A 161 -3.73 15.90 8.75
C PRO A 161 -2.46 16.76 8.86
N GLY A 162 -1.62 16.75 7.83
CA GLY A 162 -0.38 17.52 7.82
C GLY A 162 0.76 16.92 8.66
N PHE A 163 0.62 15.70 9.20
CA PHE A 163 1.70 15.05 9.95
C PHE A 163 2.93 14.75 9.10
N THR A 164 2.72 14.26 7.86
CA THR A 164 3.80 14.13 6.87
C THR A 164 3.92 15.47 6.15
N THR A 165 4.89 16.29 6.56
CA THR A 165 5.12 17.66 6.02
C THR A 165 6.14 17.69 4.88
N CYS A 166 7.09 16.76 4.87
CA CYS A 166 8.16 16.69 3.88
C CYS A 166 8.17 15.33 3.19
N ALA A 167 8.52 15.30 1.91
CA ALA A 167 8.76 14.04 1.23
C ALA A 167 10.05 13.39 1.75
N GLN A 168 10.01 12.08 2.00
CA GLN A 168 11.13 11.33 2.56
C GLN A 168 11.32 10.02 1.82
N GLU A 169 12.58 9.60 1.68
CA GLU A 169 12.94 8.33 1.05
C GLU A 169 13.14 7.24 2.13
N VAL A 170 12.49 6.10 1.94
CA VAL A 170 12.59 4.92 2.79
C VAL A 170 13.10 3.76 1.95
N VAL A 171 14.31 3.29 2.24
CA VAL A 171 14.86 2.10 1.57
C VAL A 171 14.14 0.87 2.10
N LEU A 172 13.38 0.18 1.24
CA LEU A 172 12.65 -1.03 1.62
C LEU A 172 13.59 -2.24 1.59
N ASP A 173 14.26 -2.43 0.46
CA ASP A 173 15.22 -3.50 0.18
C ASP A 173 16.34 -2.95 -0.73
N ARG A 174 17.33 -3.78 -1.10
CA ARG A 174 18.40 -3.40 -2.03
C ARG A 174 17.86 -2.89 -3.37
N ASP A 175 16.79 -3.51 -3.86
CA ASP A 175 16.24 -3.24 -5.20
C ASP A 175 15.05 -2.27 -5.19
N VAL A 176 14.51 -1.92 -4.02
CA VAL A 176 13.26 -1.13 -3.90
C VAL A 176 13.41 0.00 -2.89
N ARG A 177 13.13 1.23 -3.35
CA ARG A 177 13.08 2.43 -2.53
C ARG A 177 11.68 3.05 -2.58
N LEU A 178 11.13 3.43 -1.43
CA LEU A 178 9.82 4.06 -1.31
C LEU A 178 9.98 5.56 -1.08
N MET A 179 9.18 6.38 -1.72
CA MET A 179 9.06 7.82 -1.44
C MET A 179 7.73 8.04 -0.72
N ASP A 180 7.78 8.44 0.54
CA ASP A 180 6.63 8.94 1.29
C ASP A 180 6.41 10.40 0.89
N CYS A 181 5.26 10.71 0.31
CA CYS A 181 4.90 12.08 -0.05
C CYS A 181 3.85 12.62 0.95
N PRO A 182 3.88 13.94 1.23
CA PRO A 182 2.81 14.58 2.00
C PRO A 182 1.45 14.32 1.36
N GLY A 183 0.39 14.38 2.17
CA GLY A 183 -0.97 14.31 1.63
C GLY A 183 -1.24 15.48 0.71
N VAL A 184 -1.55 15.21 -0.55
CA VAL A 184 -1.92 16.24 -1.51
C VAL A 184 -3.44 16.35 -1.49
N VAL A 185 -3.95 17.55 -1.25
CA VAL A 185 -5.35 17.91 -1.46
C VAL A 185 -5.37 18.70 -2.76
N PHE A 186 -6.17 18.26 -3.71
CA PHE A 186 -6.43 19.03 -4.93
C PHE A 186 -7.70 19.84 -4.66
N ASP A 187 -7.61 21.16 -4.77
CA ASP A 187 -8.80 22.01 -4.76
C ASP A 187 -9.51 21.82 -6.11
N ASP A 188 -10.73 21.29 -6.07
CA ASP A 188 -11.50 20.98 -7.28
C ASP A 188 -12.08 22.22 -7.97
N GLU A 189 -11.98 23.42 -7.39
CA GLU A 189 -12.65 24.63 -7.94
C GLU A 189 -11.81 25.90 -8.15
N ALA A 190 -10.59 26.03 -7.63
CA ALA A 190 -9.98 27.38 -7.50
C ALA A 190 -8.76 27.71 -8.40
N ALA A 191 -8.31 26.85 -9.32
CA ALA A 191 -7.01 27.05 -9.98
C ALA A 191 -6.99 27.05 -11.52
N TRP A 192 -8.15 27.00 -12.20
CA TRP A 192 -8.17 26.84 -13.67
C TRP A 192 -9.23 27.65 -14.44
N LEU A 193 -9.75 28.73 -13.83
CA LEU A 193 -10.29 29.87 -14.59
C LEU A 193 -9.17 30.90 -14.77
#